data_AF-A0AA39HH62-F1
#
_entry.id   AF-A0AA39HH62-F1
#
_cell.length_a   1.000
_cell.length_b   1.000
_cell.length_c   1.000
_cell.angle_alpha   90.00
_cell.angle_beta   90.00
_cell.angle_gamma   90.00
#
_symmetry.space_group_name_H-M   'P 1'
#
loop_
_entity.id
_entity.type
_entity.pdbx_description
1 polymer ?
#
loop_
_entity_poly.entity_id
_entity_poly.type
_entity_poly.pdbx_seq_one_letter_code
_entity_poly.pdbx_strand_id
1 'polypeptide(L)'
;MPDFQESPIRALRSRGIVRFDVGVDCIKRSTTLDEFIDCFYRSFNDQELSHSDIKYILQKIIDPVFQATVNNPTSSNIEQTAYFNSKMPIDYSKWKAIEVSDDEDDTHPNIDTPSLFRWRHQARLERMAERKQEKESIEQGKKKAQTSLGEIESMLADTNLGTKERISLELKKQDMKKQEEEWLKKEQEIADKERLEPWNVDTIGQEKFSQSRINKIGEKKPETSKMSEEEESKRMADYFKKHEAELKSYGVLHGFEASKKFLIERPYLCSEFAASFLTIECLNLAIEDKGEEAGNMAEQCIIIQYLLEMARSINALATNTNVINTFFKKIGLADPSYMKMFHDEVAAFKDRIMKRAVQKRQEYYAQREEKDRQERIKNSPGGVDPQEVYDALPTEMRDAFDSREISKLQEVANTMDREVFSYHLQRCIDSGLWIPDVKAAQESETEAESEARLQVASPMFAERKVLRRTVHNSYFVFEPLSSRNRNRKIEEEECENILRDMMAKVHFGEEELNDKIFNATVMESRTSIKEQKVDICLLISNMSRNEWKQLYDVLRRR
;
A
#
# COMPACT_ATOMS: atom_id res chain seq x y z
N MET A 1 -4.09 34.36 -39.18
CA MET A 1 -4.71 34.93 -37.96
C MET A 1 -4.34 34.01 -36.82
N PRO A 2 -3.78 34.56 -35.72
CA PRO A 2 -2.91 33.86 -34.78
C PRO A 2 -3.64 33.40 -33.52
N ASP A 3 -2.88 32.69 -32.69
CA ASP A 3 -3.08 32.44 -31.26
C ASP A 3 -3.77 33.57 -30.50
N PHE A 4 -4.58 33.24 -29.49
CA PHE A 4 -4.58 34.02 -28.25
C PHE A 4 -4.92 33.15 -27.03
N GLN A 5 -4.03 33.30 -26.05
CA GLN A 5 -3.96 32.69 -24.73
C GLN A 5 -5.12 33.08 -23.79
N GLU A 6 -5.28 32.18 -22.81
CA GLU A 6 -5.50 32.44 -21.37
C GLU A 6 -6.86 32.90 -20.82
N SER A 7 -7.29 32.10 -19.85
CA SER A 7 -8.26 32.42 -18.79
C SER A 7 -7.77 33.60 -17.92
N PRO A 8 -8.59 34.23 -17.02
CA PRO A 8 -9.10 33.52 -15.84
C PRO A 8 -10.45 34.02 -15.24
N ILE A 9 -10.90 33.28 -14.22
CA ILE A 9 -11.81 33.65 -13.11
C ILE A 9 -13.33 33.39 -13.26
N ARG A 10 -13.70 32.17 -12.82
CA ARG A 10 -14.67 31.83 -11.75
C ARG A 10 -16.04 32.56 -11.73
N ALA A 11 -17.10 31.82 -12.05
CA ALA A 11 -18.39 31.97 -11.40
C ALA A 11 -19.11 30.61 -11.31
N LEU A 12 -19.26 30.12 -10.08
CA LEU A 12 -20.02 28.93 -9.72
C LEU A 12 -21.48 29.05 -10.14
N ARG A 13 -22.06 27.95 -10.64
CA ARG A 13 -23.49 27.66 -10.52
C ARG A 13 -23.69 26.24 -10.02
N SER A 14 -23.82 26.12 -8.70
CA SER A 14 -24.41 24.97 -8.03
C SER A 14 -25.93 24.97 -8.28
N ARG A 15 -26.46 23.88 -8.80
CA ARG A 15 -27.90 23.58 -8.75
C ARG A 15 -28.15 22.65 -7.57
N GLY A 16 -29.02 23.10 -6.66
CA GLY A 16 -29.27 22.50 -5.35
C GLY A 16 -29.91 21.12 -5.42
N ILE A 17 -29.23 20.16 -4.80
CA ILE A 17 -29.81 18.91 -4.31
C ILE A 17 -30.44 19.28 -2.96
N VAL A 18 -31.77 19.21 -2.88
CA VAL A 18 -32.44 19.39 -1.59
C VAL A 18 -32.23 18.11 -0.78
N ARG A 19 -31.45 18.23 0.30
CA ARG A 19 -31.13 17.18 1.29
C ARG A 19 -32.41 16.70 1.98
N PHE A 20 -32.98 15.56 1.59
CA PHE A 20 -34.13 14.96 2.28
C PHE A 20 -33.85 13.58 2.93
N ASP A 21 -32.68 12.98 2.73
CA ASP A 21 -32.33 11.66 3.33
C ASP A 21 -31.76 11.73 4.75
N VAL A 22 -31.42 12.93 5.21
CA VAL A 22 -30.72 13.18 6.47
C VAL A 22 -31.46 12.63 7.70
N GLY A 23 -32.78 12.86 7.80
CA GLY A 23 -33.55 12.48 8.98
C GLY A 23 -33.81 10.97 9.07
N VAL A 24 -34.03 10.31 7.92
CA VAL A 24 -34.29 8.86 7.85
C VAL A 24 -33.03 8.06 8.15
N ASP A 25 -31.87 8.53 7.69
CA ASP A 25 -30.58 7.90 7.97
C ASP A 25 -30.20 8.03 9.45
N CYS A 26 -30.53 9.15 10.11
CA CYS A 26 -30.34 9.28 11.55
C CYS A 26 -31.24 8.32 12.35
N ILE A 27 -32.51 8.12 11.98
CA ILE A 27 -33.38 7.11 12.60
C ILE A 27 -32.82 5.70 12.41
N LYS A 28 -32.26 5.40 11.23
CA LYS A 28 -31.66 4.08 10.96
C LYS A 28 -30.38 3.84 11.75
N ARG A 29 -29.60 4.88 12.06
CA ARG A 29 -28.32 4.78 12.77
C ARG A 29 -28.44 4.89 14.28
N SER A 30 -29.54 5.44 14.78
CA SER A 30 -29.74 5.70 16.21
C SER A 30 -30.58 4.60 16.86
N THR A 31 -30.21 4.26 18.08
CA THR A 31 -30.90 3.28 18.93
C THR A 31 -31.61 3.94 20.10
N THR A 32 -31.22 5.18 20.44
CA THR A 32 -31.86 6.00 21.47
C THR A 32 -32.30 7.36 20.91
N LEU A 33 -33.21 8.03 21.62
CA LEU A 33 -33.71 9.35 21.24
C LEU A 33 -32.59 10.40 21.24
N ASP A 34 -31.65 10.33 22.18
CA ASP A 34 -30.53 11.26 22.29
C ASP A 34 -29.54 11.13 21.13
N GLU A 35 -29.26 9.89 20.68
CA GLU A 35 -28.44 9.63 19.48
C GLU A 35 -29.09 10.18 18.21
N PHE A 36 -30.42 10.03 18.10
CA PHE A 36 -31.17 10.57 16.98
C PHE A 36 -31.10 12.10 16.96
N ILE A 37 -31.29 12.73 18.13
CA ILE A 37 -31.20 14.17 18.31
C ILE A 37 -29.81 14.69 17.88
N ASP A 38 -28.73 14.06 18.35
CA ASP A 38 -27.37 14.49 18.04
C ASP A 38 -27.02 14.29 16.55
N CYS A 39 -27.45 13.18 15.94
CA CYS A 39 -27.28 12.94 14.50
C CYS A 39 -28.07 13.94 13.66
N PHE A 40 -29.33 14.18 14.04
CA PHE A 40 -30.22 15.10 13.34
C PHE A 40 -29.63 16.51 13.34
N TYR A 41 -29.14 16.98 14.47
CA TYR A 41 -28.56 18.33 14.60
C TYR A 41 -27.30 18.52 13.75
N ARG A 42 -26.34 17.58 13.84
CA ARG A 42 -25.09 17.62 13.07
C ARG A 42 -25.32 17.68 11.56
N SER A 43 -26.40 17.08 11.10
CA SER A 43 -26.66 16.98 9.67
C SER A 43 -27.17 18.29 9.04
N PHE A 44 -27.56 19.27 9.85
CA PHE A 44 -27.94 20.62 9.42
C PHE A 44 -26.83 21.66 9.60
N ASN A 45 -25.59 21.25 9.92
CA ASN A 45 -24.41 22.15 10.03
C ASN A 45 -24.70 23.44 10.81
N ASP A 46 -25.32 23.32 11.99
CA ASP A 46 -25.58 24.44 12.92
C ASP A 46 -26.43 25.60 12.34
N GLN A 47 -27.33 25.32 11.38
CA GLN A 47 -28.33 26.30 10.96
C GLN A 47 -29.44 26.46 12.02
N GLU A 48 -29.78 27.71 12.39
CA GLU A 48 -30.91 28.00 13.28
C GLU A 48 -32.25 27.65 12.60
N LEU A 49 -32.84 26.51 12.97
CA LEU A 49 -34.15 26.08 12.50
C LEU A 49 -35.26 26.62 13.43
N SER A 50 -36.34 27.15 12.84
CA SER A 50 -37.49 27.59 13.64
C SER A 50 -38.27 26.41 14.20
N HIS A 51 -39.05 26.64 15.27
CA HIS A 51 -39.91 25.61 15.87
C HIS A 51 -40.90 25.00 14.85
N SER A 52 -41.36 25.80 13.88
CA SER A 52 -42.20 25.36 12.77
C SER A 52 -41.47 24.47 11.77
N ASP A 53 -40.19 24.75 11.49
CA ASP A 53 -39.40 23.99 10.51
C ASP A 53 -39.06 22.60 11.05
N ILE A 54 -38.64 22.52 12.32
CA ILE A 54 -38.37 21.25 13.00
C ILE A 54 -39.63 20.39 13.05
N LYS A 55 -40.78 21.00 13.40
CA LYS A 55 -42.06 20.30 13.41
C LYS A 55 -42.45 19.79 12.03
N TYR A 56 -42.30 20.61 10.98
CA TYR A 56 -42.62 20.22 9.61
C TYR A 56 -41.75 19.06 9.10
N ILE A 57 -40.44 19.10 9.37
CA ILE A 57 -39.49 18.07 8.96
C ILE A 57 -39.78 16.75 9.68
N LEU A 58 -40.01 16.78 10.99
CA LEU A 58 -40.32 15.58 11.77
C LEU A 58 -41.68 14.98 11.38
N GLN A 59 -42.70 15.81 11.15
CA GLN A 59 -44.02 15.34 10.67
C GLN A 59 -43.90 14.60 9.32
N LYS A 60 -43.10 15.12 8.38
CA LYS A 60 -42.82 14.50 7.08
C LYS A 60 -42.08 13.17 7.18
N ILE A 61 -41.25 12.98 8.20
CA ILE A 61 -40.51 11.72 8.45
C ILE A 61 -41.40 10.69 9.14
N ILE A 62 -42.27 11.14 10.05
CA ILE A 62 -43.14 10.29 10.86
C ILE A 62 -44.35 9.80 10.03
N ASP A 63 -44.96 10.64 9.20
CA ASP A 63 -46.19 10.28 8.47
C ASP A 63 -46.06 9.01 7.59
N PRO A 64 -44.98 8.77 6.84
CA PRO A 64 -44.82 7.53 6.04
C PRO A 64 -44.56 6.28 6.88
N VAL A 65 -43.81 6.42 7.98
CA VAL A 65 -43.43 5.31 8.88
C VAL A 65 -44.60 4.93 9.78
N PHE A 66 -45.35 5.93 10.26
CA PHE A 66 -46.56 5.79 11.06
C PHE A 66 -47.73 5.25 10.23
N GLN A 67 -47.92 5.68 8.98
CA GLN A 67 -48.93 5.08 8.10
C GLN A 67 -48.60 3.61 7.74
N ALA A 68 -47.33 3.21 7.71
CA ALA A 68 -46.94 1.82 7.50
C ALA A 68 -47.18 0.93 8.74
N THR A 69 -47.15 1.49 9.94
CA THR A 69 -47.30 0.76 11.21
C THR A 69 -48.72 0.77 11.77
N VAL A 70 -49.49 1.84 11.55
CA VAL A 70 -50.86 1.99 12.07
C VAL A 70 -51.91 1.31 11.17
N ASN A 71 -51.67 1.19 9.87
CA ASN A 71 -52.70 0.70 8.95
C ASN A 71 -52.82 -0.84 8.88
N ASN A 72 -51.90 -1.62 9.46
CA ASN A 72 -52.07 -3.08 9.60
C ASN A 72 -51.11 -3.69 10.64
N PRO A 73 -51.56 -3.99 11.86
CA PRO A 73 -50.73 -4.63 12.88
C PRO A 73 -50.41 -6.11 12.61
N THR A 74 -50.93 -6.72 11.53
CA THR A 74 -50.75 -8.15 11.23
C THR A 74 -51.00 -8.43 9.75
N SER A 75 -49.97 -8.58 8.90
CA SER A 75 -50.06 -9.45 7.72
C SER A 75 -48.67 -9.86 7.20
N SER A 76 -48.59 -11.09 6.69
CA SER A 76 -47.39 -11.89 6.46
C SER A 76 -46.30 -11.29 5.55
N ASN A 77 -45.07 -11.82 5.67
CA ASN A 77 -43.88 -11.47 4.87
C ASN A 77 -44.10 -11.42 3.34
N ILE A 78 -45.07 -12.17 2.81
CA ILE A 78 -45.36 -12.31 1.38
C ILE A 78 -46.00 -11.03 0.80
N GLU A 79 -46.86 -10.35 1.56
CA GLU A 79 -47.53 -9.13 1.10
C GLU A 79 -46.63 -7.90 1.23
N GLN A 80 -45.76 -7.90 2.24
CA GLN A 80 -44.75 -6.86 2.44
C GLN A 80 -43.68 -6.88 1.33
N THR A 81 -43.23 -8.07 0.91
CA THR A 81 -42.33 -8.21 -0.23
C THR A 81 -43.00 -7.83 -1.55
N ALA A 82 -44.29 -8.10 -1.72
CA ALA A 82 -45.03 -7.68 -2.92
C ALA A 82 -45.14 -6.14 -3.03
N TYR A 83 -45.42 -5.44 -1.93
CA TYR A 83 -45.50 -3.98 -1.90
C TYR A 83 -44.13 -3.30 -2.06
N PHE A 84 -43.07 -3.86 -1.46
CA PHE A 84 -41.70 -3.36 -1.65
C PHE A 84 -41.21 -3.57 -3.08
N ASN A 85 -41.46 -4.73 -3.68
CA ASN A 85 -41.09 -5.02 -5.06
C ASN A 85 -41.88 -4.17 -6.07
N SER A 86 -43.14 -3.81 -5.78
CA SER A 86 -43.91 -2.92 -6.65
C SER A 86 -43.48 -1.45 -6.57
N LYS A 87 -42.67 -1.06 -5.58
CA LYS A 87 -42.18 0.32 -5.36
C LYS A 87 -40.69 0.50 -5.66
N MET A 88 -39.95 -0.58 -5.94
CA MET A 88 -38.55 -0.49 -6.35
C MET A 88 -38.48 -0.01 -7.81
N PRO A 89 -37.72 1.06 -8.14
CA PRO A 89 -37.58 1.56 -9.52
C PRO A 89 -36.91 0.57 -10.50
N ILE A 90 -36.49 -0.60 -10.01
CA ILE A 90 -35.69 -1.61 -10.72
C ILE A 90 -36.27 -3.00 -10.40
N ASP A 91 -36.55 -3.79 -11.44
CA ASP A 91 -37.12 -5.13 -11.33
C ASP A 91 -36.04 -6.24 -11.43
N TYR A 92 -35.92 -7.03 -10.37
CA TYR A 92 -35.05 -8.22 -10.31
C TYR A 92 -35.84 -9.54 -10.35
N SER A 93 -37.14 -9.51 -10.62
CA SER A 93 -38.04 -10.67 -10.65
C SER A 93 -37.56 -11.80 -11.56
N LYS A 94 -36.78 -11.46 -12.59
CA LYS A 94 -36.13 -12.42 -13.49
C LYS A 94 -35.34 -13.48 -12.73
N TRP A 95 -34.69 -13.15 -11.61
CA TRP A 95 -33.86 -14.06 -10.82
C TRP A 95 -34.58 -14.69 -9.63
N LYS A 96 -35.91 -14.59 -9.56
CA LYS A 96 -36.69 -15.10 -8.42
C LYS A 96 -36.71 -16.64 -8.33
N ALA A 97 -36.65 -17.33 -9.46
CA ALA A 97 -36.68 -18.78 -9.53
C ALA A 97 -35.33 -19.29 -10.03
N ILE A 98 -34.41 -19.58 -9.11
CA ILE A 98 -33.13 -20.21 -9.40
C ILE A 98 -33.11 -21.58 -8.70
N GLU A 99 -32.84 -22.64 -9.45
CA GLU A 99 -32.68 -24.00 -8.96
C GLU A 99 -31.19 -24.35 -8.91
N VAL A 100 -30.67 -24.55 -7.69
CA VAL A 100 -29.29 -24.99 -7.44
C VAL A 100 -29.34 -26.41 -6.90
N SER A 101 -28.79 -27.38 -7.63
CA SER A 101 -28.89 -28.80 -7.26
C SER A 101 -28.10 -29.15 -5.99
N ASP A 102 -27.07 -28.38 -5.70
CA ASP A 102 -26.13 -28.48 -4.57
C ASP A 102 -26.32 -27.35 -3.55
N ASP A 103 -27.55 -26.87 -3.39
CA ASP A 103 -27.92 -25.86 -2.38
C ASP A 103 -27.72 -26.41 -0.95
N GLU A 104 -26.68 -25.93 -0.26
CA GLU A 104 -26.33 -26.33 1.11
C GLU A 104 -27.26 -25.78 2.18
N ASP A 105 -28.04 -24.74 1.85
CA ASP A 105 -29.04 -24.17 2.76
C ASP A 105 -30.36 -24.97 2.76
N ASP A 106 -30.67 -25.67 1.65
CA ASP A 106 -31.85 -26.55 1.53
C ASP A 106 -31.54 -28.01 1.88
N THR A 107 -31.15 -28.22 3.13
CA THR A 107 -30.79 -29.52 3.71
C THR A 107 -31.70 -29.90 4.88
N HIS A 108 -31.71 -31.19 5.23
CA HIS A 108 -32.50 -31.70 6.36
C HIS A 108 -31.61 -32.59 7.24
N PRO A 109 -31.64 -32.46 8.59
CA PRO A 109 -30.75 -33.21 9.49
C PRO A 109 -30.80 -34.74 9.34
N ASN A 110 -31.89 -35.27 8.78
CA ASN A 110 -32.10 -36.71 8.57
C ASN A 110 -31.83 -37.18 7.14
N ILE A 111 -31.37 -36.32 6.23
CA ILE A 111 -31.09 -36.68 4.83
C ILE A 111 -29.60 -36.47 4.56
N ASP A 112 -28.96 -37.48 3.97
CA ASP A 112 -27.57 -37.41 3.54
C ASP A 112 -27.42 -36.43 2.36
N THR A 113 -26.78 -35.29 2.62
CA THR A 113 -26.69 -34.16 1.69
C THR A 113 -25.95 -34.49 0.39
N PRO A 114 -24.82 -35.24 0.37
CA PRO A 114 -24.13 -35.59 -0.88
C PRO A 114 -24.99 -36.49 -1.80
N SER A 115 -25.76 -37.41 -1.21
CA SER A 115 -26.69 -38.26 -1.96
C SER A 115 -27.88 -37.45 -2.50
N LEU A 116 -28.41 -36.52 -1.69
CA LEU A 116 -29.49 -35.62 -2.08
C LEU A 116 -29.10 -34.72 -3.27
N PHE A 117 -27.90 -34.12 -3.26
CA PHE A 117 -27.43 -33.26 -4.35
C PHE A 117 -27.30 -34.02 -5.67
N ARG A 118 -26.77 -35.25 -5.62
CA ARG A 118 -26.70 -36.12 -6.80
C ARG A 118 -28.09 -36.46 -7.33
N TRP A 119 -29.03 -36.76 -6.44
CA TRP A 119 -30.41 -37.05 -6.81
C TRP A 119 -31.11 -35.83 -7.42
N ARG A 120 -30.99 -34.64 -6.82
CA ARG A 120 -31.52 -33.38 -7.37
C ARG A 120 -30.92 -33.08 -8.76
N HIS A 121 -29.61 -33.27 -8.92
CA HIS A 121 -28.94 -33.12 -10.22
C HIS A 121 -29.51 -34.10 -11.27
N GLN A 122 -29.68 -35.37 -10.91
CA GLN A 122 -30.24 -36.37 -11.81
C GLN A 122 -31.70 -36.04 -12.19
N ALA A 123 -32.55 -35.72 -11.21
CA ALA A 123 -33.94 -35.34 -11.43
C ALA A 123 -34.08 -34.10 -12.34
N ARG A 124 -33.12 -33.17 -12.26
CA ARG A 124 -33.04 -32.02 -13.16
C ARG A 124 -32.70 -32.43 -14.59
N LEU A 125 -31.69 -33.28 -14.77
CA LEU A 125 -31.31 -33.80 -16.10
C LEU A 125 -32.46 -34.60 -16.73
N GLU A 126 -33.16 -35.43 -15.96
CA GLU A 126 -34.33 -36.18 -16.42
C GLU A 126 -35.46 -35.24 -16.85
N ARG A 127 -35.83 -34.24 -16.02
CA ARG A 127 -36.83 -33.22 -16.38
C ARG A 127 -36.45 -32.44 -17.64
N MET A 128 -35.17 -32.13 -17.85
CA MET A 128 -34.72 -31.45 -19.08
C MET A 128 -34.79 -32.39 -20.30
N ALA A 129 -34.44 -33.66 -20.14
CA ALA A 129 -34.48 -34.65 -21.21
C ALA A 129 -35.93 -34.94 -21.66
N GLU A 130 -36.86 -35.14 -20.72
CA GLU A 130 -38.28 -35.35 -21.02
C GLU A 130 -38.87 -34.16 -21.78
N ARG A 131 -38.59 -32.93 -21.33
CA ARG A 131 -39.08 -31.72 -21.99
C ARG A 131 -38.50 -31.52 -23.38
N LYS A 132 -37.22 -31.86 -23.56
CA LYS A 132 -36.59 -31.87 -24.89
C LYS A 132 -37.31 -32.85 -25.83
N GLN A 133 -37.62 -34.06 -25.35
CA GLN A 133 -38.39 -35.04 -26.13
C GLN A 133 -39.82 -34.56 -26.43
N GLU A 134 -40.51 -33.96 -25.46
CA GLU A 134 -41.85 -33.37 -25.63
C GLU A 134 -41.83 -32.31 -26.76
N LYS A 135 -40.87 -31.39 -26.70
CA LYS A 135 -40.67 -30.33 -27.70
C LYS A 135 -40.39 -30.89 -29.09
N GLU A 136 -39.49 -31.86 -29.19
CA GLU A 136 -39.16 -32.53 -30.47
C GLU A 136 -40.39 -33.25 -31.05
N SER A 137 -41.21 -33.90 -30.22
CA SER A 137 -42.42 -34.60 -30.66
C SER A 137 -43.49 -33.65 -31.23
N ILE A 138 -43.67 -32.48 -30.58
CA ILE A 138 -44.61 -31.44 -31.03
C ILE A 138 -44.11 -30.77 -32.31
N GLU A 139 -42.81 -30.49 -32.41
CA GLU A 139 -42.22 -29.92 -33.62
C GLU A 139 -42.36 -30.88 -34.81
N GLN A 140 -42.14 -32.19 -34.61
CA GLN A 140 -42.38 -33.21 -35.62
C GLN A 140 -43.86 -33.31 -36.01
N GLY A 141 -44.77 -33.26 -35.03
CA GLY A 141 -46.22 -33.27 -35.26
C GLY A 141 -46.69 -32.08 -36.09
N LYS A 142 -46.22 -30.88 -35.75
CA LYS A 142 -46.47 -29.63 -36.48
C LYS A 142 -45.95 -29.70 -37.92
N LYS A 143 -44.70 -30.15 -38.11
CA LYS A 143 -44.12 -30.31 -39.46
C LYS A 143 -44.94 -31.26 -40.33
N LYS A 144 -45.37 -32.40 -39.78
CA LYS A 144 -46.24 -33.37 -40.50
C LYS A 144 -47.59 -32.76 -40.86
N ALA A 145 -48.23 -32.04 -39.93
CA ALA A 145 -49.50 -31.37 -40.18
C ALA A 145 -49.37 -30.31 -41.28
N GLN A 146 -48.29 -29.52 -41.28
CA GLN A 146 -48.00 -28.51 -42.31
C GLN A 146 -47.71 -29.11 -43.68
N THR A 147 -46.92 -30.20 -43.76
CA THR A 147 -46.68 -30.89 -45.04
C THR A 147 -47.97 -31.46 -45.61
N SER A 148 -48.79 -32.12 -44.79
CA SER A 148 -50.08 -32.66 -45.23
C SER A 148 -51.08 -31.57 -45.62
N LEU A 149 -51.06 -30.41 -44.96
CA LEU A 149 -51.84 -29.25 -45.39
C LEU A 149 -51.40 -28.74 -46.76
N GLY A 150 -50.09 -28.59 -47.00
CA GLY A 150 -49.56 -28.17 -48.30
C GLY A 150 -49.90 -29.15 -49.43
N GLU A 151 -49.85 -30.46 -49.15
CA GLU A 151 -50.27 -31.50 -50.10
C GLU A 151 -51.77 -31.40 -50.43
N ILE A 152 -52.65 -31.23 -49.43
CA ILE A 152 -54.09 -31.08 -49.64
C ILE A 152 -54.41 -29.80 -50.42
N GLU A 153 -53.69 -28.70 -50.14
CA GLU A 153 -53.85 -27.44 -50.88
C GLU A 153 -53.41 -27.57 -52.34
N SER A 154 -52.33 -28.31 -52.60
CA SER A 154 -51.90 -28.64 -53.97
C SER A 154 -52.95 -29.49 -54.70
N MET A 155 -53.51 -30.51 -54.04
CA MET A 155 -54.56 -31.36 -54.64
C MET A 155 -55.87 -30.61 -54.89
N LEU A 156 -56.17 -29.56 -54.12
CA LEU A 156 -57.33 -28.69 -54.33
C LEU A 156 -57.13 -27.66 -55.45
N ALA A 157 -55.88 -27.40 -55.87
CA ALA A 157 -55.57 -26.49 -56.97
C ALA A 157 -55.74 -27.14 -58.36
N ASP A 158 -55.78 -28.47 -58.43
CA ASP A 158 -56.01 -29.22 -59.67
C ASP A 158 -57.45 -29.03 -60.18
N THR A 159 -57.60 -28.58 -61.42
CA THR A 159 -58.89 -28.20 -62.02
C THR A 159 -59.74 -29.37 -62.54
N ASN A 160 -59.21 -30.60 -62.53
CA ASN A 160 -59.86 -31.81 -63.05
C ASN A 160 -60.64 -32.63 -62.00
N LEU A 161 -60.81 -32.13 -60.77
CA LEU A 161 -61.46 -32.90 -59.69
C LEU A 161 -63.00 -32.91 -59.76
N GLY A 162 -63.59 -34.08 -59.45
CA GLY A 162 -65.04 -34.23 -59.32
C GLY A 162 -65.59 -33.47 -58.10
N THR A 163 -66.84 -33.02 -58.17
CA THR A 163 -67.50 -32.24 -57.10
C THR A 163 -67.51 -32.94 -55.74
N LYS A 164 -67.65 -34.27 -55.70
CA LYS A 164 -67.59 -35.06 -54.45
C LYS A 164 -66.18 -35.14 -53.85
N GLU A 165 -65.15 -35.21 -54.70
CA GLU A 165 -63.74 -35.31 -54.26
C GLU A 165 -63.26 -33.97 -53.69
N ARG A 166 -63.68 -32.86 -54.31
CA ARG A 166 -63.40 -31.51 -53.82
C ARG A 166 -63.98 -31.27 -52.42
N ILE A 167 -65.24 -31.64 -52.19
CA ILE A 167 -65.90 -31.51 -50.87
C ILE A 167 -65.17 -32.37 -49.81
N SER A 168 -64.72 -33.57 -50.17
CA SER A 168 -63.96 -34.46 -49.27
C SER A 168 -62.59 -33.88 -48.89
N LEU A 169 -61.86 -33.32 -49.86
CA LEU A 169 -60.56 -32.67 -49.61
C LEU A 169 -60.71 -31.38 -48.81
N GLU A 170 -61.79 -30.62 -49.00
CA GLU A 170 -62.08 -29.41 -48.26
C GLU A 170 -62.44 -29.69 -46.79
N LEU A 171 -63.14 -30.80 -46.52
CA LEU A 171 -63.36 -31.31 -45.17
C LEU A 171 -62.04 -31.74 -44.51
N LYS A 172 -61.19 -32.50 -45.23
CA LYS A 172 -59.84 -32.87 -44.74
C LYS A 172 -58.97 -31.65 -44.47
N LYS A 173 -59.05 -30.61 -45.29
CA LYS A 173 -58.36 -29.34 -45.06
C LYS A 173 -58.83 -28.67 -43.77
N GLN A 174 -60.13 -28.65 -43.50
CA GLN A 174 -60.66 -28.11 -42.24
C GLN A 174 -60.19 -28.92 -41.02
N ASP A 175 -60.16 -30.25 -41.11
CA ASP A 175 -59.69 -31.11 -40.03
C ASP A 175 -58.18 -30.96 -39.78
N MET A 176 -57.38 -30.88 -40.84
CA MET A 176 -55.93 -30.64 -40.73
C MET A 176 -55.61 -29.23 -40.19
N LYS A 177 -56.43 -28.21 -40.51
CA LYS A 177 -56.31 -26.87 -39.91
C LYS A 177 -56.60 -26.88 -38.42
N LYS A 178 -57.61 -27.63 -37.96
CA LYS A 178 -57.86 -27.81 -36.52
C LYS A 178 -56.67 -28.49 -35.83
N GLN A 179 -56.08 -29.51 -36.47
CA GLN A 179 -54.87 -30.15 -35.95
C GLN A 179 -53.70 -29.17 -35.86
N GLU A 180 -53.50 -28.30 -36.86
CA GLU A 180 -52.47 -27.25 -36.81
C GLU A 180 -52.71 -26.27 -35.66
N GLU A 181 -53.95 -25.83 -35.44
CA GLU A 181 -54.32 -24.99 -34.30
C GLU A 181 -54.06 -25.68 -32.94
N GLU A 182 -54.32 -26.98 -32.84
CA GLU A 182 -53.99 -27.78 -31.65
C GLU A 182 -52.47 -27.87 -31.41
N TRP A 183 -51.67 -28.04 -32.46
CA TRP A 183 -50.22 -28.03 -32.35
C TRP A 183 -49.69 -26.66 -31.93
N LEU A 184 -50.27 -25.57 -32.44
CA LEU A 184 -49.91 -24.21 -32.05
C LEU A 184 -50.22 -23.94 -30.57
N LYS A 185 -51.36 -24.43 -30.05
CA LYS A 185 -51.68 -24.35 -28.62
C LYS A 185 -50.66 -25.10 -27.77
N LYS A 186 -50.29 -26.32 -28.16
CA LYS A 186 -49.25 -27.11 -27.47
C LYS A 186 -47.87 -26.44 -27.48
N GLU A 187 -47.52 -25.77 -28.58
CA GLU A 187 -46.28 -25.00 -28.69
C GLU A 187 -46.29 -23.77 -27.76
N GLN A 188 -47.42 -23.08 -27.64
CA GLN A 188 -47.60 -21.98 -26.68
C GLN A 188 -47.51 -22.47 -25.23
N GLU A 189 -48.12 -23.62 -24.92
CA GLU A 189 -48.01 -24.26 -23.59
C GLU A 189 -46.56 -24.59 -23.24
N ILE A 190 -45.76 -25.11 -24.19
CA ILE A 190 -44.33 -25.35 -23.97
C ILE A 190 -43.56 -24.03 -23.79
N ALA A 191 -43.85 -23.01 -24.59
CA ALA A 191 -43.20 -21.71 -24.45
C ALA A 191 -43.48 -21.07 -23.08
N ASP A 192 -44.69 -21.22 -22.55
CA ASP A 192 -45.04 -20.79 -21.20
C ASP A 192 -44.32 -21.61 -20.12
N LYS A 193 -44.19 -22.93 -20.30
CA LYS A 193 -43.40 -23.80 -19.42
C LYS A 193 -41.92 -23.40 -19.42
N GLU A 194 -41.33 -23.09 -20.58
CA GLU A 194 -39.95 -22.61 -20.71
C GLU A 194 -39.75 -21.23 -20.06
N ARG A 195 -40.75 -20.34 -20.16
CA ARG A 195 -40.70 -19.01 -19.52
C ARG A 195 -40.76 -19.08 -17.99
N LEU A 196 -41.52 -20.02 -17.45
CA LEU A 196 -41.67 -20.25 -16.00
C LEU A 196 -40.58 -21.15 -15.43
N GLU A 197 -39.66 -21.63 -16.27
CA GLU A 197 -38.62 -22.55 -15.84
C GLU A 197 -37.67 -21.91 -14.83
N PRO A 198 -37.32 -22.63 -13.74
CA PRO A 198 -36.27 -22.20 -12.85
C PRO A 198 -34.92 -22.10 -13.56
N TRP A 199 -34.25 -20.98 -13.36
CA TRP A 199 -32.88 -20.77 -13.82
C TRP A 199 -31.94 -21.76 -13.16
N ASN A 200 -31.11 -22.44 -13.95
CA ASN A 200 -30.06 -23.31 -13.48
C ASN A 200 -28.74 -23.03 -14.23
N VAL A 201 -27.66 -23.73 -13.88
CA VAL A 201 -26.33 -23.52 -14.47
C VAL A 201 -26.31 -23.64 -16.00
N ASP A 202 -27.20 -24.43 -16.60
CA ASP A 202 -27.26 -24.64 -18.05
C ASP A 202 -28.10 -23.58 -18.77
N THR A 203 -29.01 -22.90 -18.06
CA THR A 203 -29.89 -21.88 -18.64
C THR A 203 -29.42 -20.45 -18.35
N ILE A 204 -28.73 -20.21 -17.23
CA ILE A 204 -28.28 -18.87 -16.80
C ILE A 204 -27.22 -18.30 -17.74
N GLY A 205 -26.31 -19.13 -18.22
CA GLY A 205 -25.20 -18.70 -19.05
C GLY A 205 -24.50 -19.86 -19.75
N GLN A 206 -23.66 -19.51 -20.72
CA GLN A 206 -22.82 -20.47 -21.46
C GLN A 206 -21.37 -20.04 -21.35
N GLU A 207 -20.45 -21.00 -21.36
CA GLU A 207 -19.02 -20.72 -21.32
C GLU A 207 -18.58 -20.01 -22.60
N LYS A 208 -18.36 -18.68 -22.50
CA LYS A 208 -17.88 -17.87 -23.63
C LYS A 208 -16.37 -17.92 -23.80
N PHE A 209 -15.63 -18.11 -22.71
CA PHE A 209 -14.17 -18.04 -22.69
C PHE A 209 -13.60 -18.91 -21.57
N SER A 210 -12.63 -19.76 -21.91
CA SER A 210 -11.89 -20.61 -20.99
C SER A 210 -10.40 -20.52 -21.30
N GLN A 211 -9.61 -19.94 -20.41
CA GLN A 211 -8.16 -19.87 -20.57
C GLN A 211 -7.48 -20.15 -19.25
N SER A 212 -6.58 -21.13 -19.26
CA SER A 212 -5.64 -21.39 -18.16
C SER A 212 -4.23 -20.97 -18.55
N ARG A 213 -3.47 -20.45 -17.58
CA ARG A 213 -2.05 -20.10 -17.76
C ARG A 213 -1.26 -20.66 -16.59
N ILE A 214 -0.43 -21.66 -16.86
CA ILE A 214 0.41 -22.31 -15.85
C ILE A 214 1.82 -21.72 -15.94
N ASN A 215 2.26 -21.07 -14.87
CA ASN A 215 3.63 -20.57 -14.78
C ASN A 215 4.59 -21.70 -14.36
N LYS A 216 5.11 -22.45 -15.35
CA LYS A 216 6.07 -23.53 -15.11
C LYS A 216 7.44 -22.95 -14.77
N ILE A 217 8.04 -23.41 -13.67
CA ILE A 217 9.47 -23.17 -13.37
C ILE A 217 10.25 -23.96 -14.43
N GLY A 218 10.84 -23.28 -15.40
CA GLY A 218 11.53 -23.91 -16.53
C GLY A 218 12.95 -24.38 -16.19
N GLU A 219 13.48 -25.30 -16.99
CA GLU A 219 14.90 -25.74 -16.95
C GLU A 219 15.86 -24.65 -17.43
N LYS A 220 15.36 -23.69 -18.22
CA LYS A 220 16.15 -22.57 -18.73
C LYS A 220 16.18 -21.44 -17.73
N LYS A 221 17.41 -21.02 -17.37
CA LYS A 221 17.70 -19.81 -16.60
C LYS A 221 16.94 -18.63 -17.21
N PRO A 222 16.24 -17.79 -16.43
CA PRO A 222 15.64 -16.58 -16.97
C PRO A 222 16.74 -15.76 -17.65
N GLU A 223 16.64 -15.59 -18.97
CA GLU A 223 17.58 -14.77 -19.73
C GLU A 223 17.39 -13.33 -19.27
N THR A 224 18.35 -12.83 -18.49
CA THR A 224 18.52 -11.40 -18.29
C THR A 224 18.89 -10.82 -19.65
N SER A 225 18.02 -9.99 -20.21
CA SER A 225 18.30 -9.21 -21.41
C SER A 225 19.67 -8.55 -21.23
N LYS A 226 20.67 -8.94 -22.04
CA LYS A 226 22.00 -8.32 -21.98
C LYS A 226 21.85 -6.89 -22.47
N MET A 227 21.65 -5.96 -21.55
CA MET A 227 21.56 -4.53 -21.83
C MET A 227 22.96 -3.91 -21.81
N SER A 228 23.11 -2.72 -22.36
CA SER A 228 24.39 -1.99 -22.28
C SER A 228 24.70 -1.61 -20.83
N GLU A 229 25.98 -1.58 -20.44
CA GLU A 229 26.44 -1.19 -19.10
C GLU A 229 25.90 0.20 -18.66
N GLU A 230 25.74 1.12 -19.63
CA GLU A 230 25.17 2.45 -19.38
C GLU A 230 23.69 2.39 -19.01
N GLU A 231 22.93 1.49 -19.63
CA GLU A 231 21.49 1.35 -19.36
C GLU A 231 21.24 0.64 -18.03
N GLU A 232 22.05 -0.36 -17.69
CA GLU A 232 22.02 -1.00 -16.39
C GLU A 232 22.38 -0.02 -15.26
N SER A 233 23.36 0.86 -15.49
CA SER A 233 23.73 1.91 -14.55
C SER A 233 22.59 2.92 -14.32
N LYS A 234 21.90 3.34 -15.39
CA LYS A 234 20.71 4.19 -15.27
C LYS A 234 19.59 3.49 -14.49
N ARG A 235 19.34 2.22 -14.80
CA ARG A 235 18.31 1.42 -14.12
C ARG A 235 18.61 1.22 -12.64
N MET A 236 19.87 1.02 -12.28
CA MET A 236 20.32 0.96 -10.89
C MET A 236 20.10 2.30 -10.18
N ALA A 237 20.46 3.42 -10.80
CA ALA A 237 20.26 4.75 -10.24
C ALA A 237 18.76 5.07 -10.04
N ASP A 238 17.92 4.72 -11.00
CA ASP A 238 16.47 4.90 -10.89
C ASP A 238 15.87 3.99 -9.82
N TYR A 239 16.34 2.75 -9.71
CA TYR A 239 15.95 1.83 -8.64
C TYR A 239 16.30 2.38 -7.26
N PHE A 240 17.51 2.91 -7.08
CA PHE A 240 17.95 3.52 -5.83
C PHE A 240 17.04 4.68 -5.46
N LYS A 241 16.80 5.62 -6.38
CA LYS A 241 15.93 6.78 -6.12
C LYS A 241 14.50 6.38 -5.78
N LYS A 242 13.96 5.35 -6.45
CA LYS A 242 12.57 4.94 -6.27
C LYS A 242 12.34 4.20 -4.95
N HIS A 243 13.31 3.39 -4.52
CA HIS A 243 13.14 2.46 -3.40
C HIS A 243 14.03 2.76 -2.19
N GLU A 244 14.72 3.91 -2.17
CA GLU A 244 15.65 4.31 -1.11
C GLU A 244 15.05 4.17 0.30
N ALA A 245 13.88 4.76 0.52
CA ALA A 245 13.22 4.75 1.84
C ALA A 245 12.84 3.34 2.28
N GLU A 246 12.39 2.51 1.35
CA GLU A 246 12.03 1.13 1.64
C GLU A 246 13.26 0.28 1.96
N LEU A 247 14.35 0.45 1.19
CA LEU A 247 15.60 -0.27 1.41
C LEU A 247 16.27 0.12 2.72
N LYS A 248 16.23 1.41 3.10
CA LYS A 248 16.65 1.87 4.42
C LYS A 248 15.81 1.26 5.53
N SER A 249 14.48 1.23 5.36
CA SER A 249 13.59 0.60 6.35
C SER A 249 13.84 -0.91 6.50
N TYR A 250 14.17 -1.60 5.40
CA TYR A 250 14.57 -3.00 5.42
C TYR A 250 15.91 -3.21 6.13
N GLY A 251 16.91 -2.36 5.87
CA GLY A 251 18.24 -2.46 6.46
C GLY A 251 18.29 -2.30 7.99
N VAL A 252 17.25 -1.71 8.60
CA VAL A 252 17.14 -1.58 10.05
C VAL A 252 16.49 -2.82 10.71
N LEU A 253 15.83 -3.67 9.93
CA LEU A 253 15.19 -4.88 10.46
C LEU A 253 16.24 -5.84 11.01
N HIS A 254 15.80 -6.69 11.94
CA HIS A 254 16.61 -7.75 12.49
C HIS A 254 15.80 -9.05 12.58
N GLY A 255 16.48 -10.17 12.32
CA GLY A 255 15.89 -11.51 12.36
C GLY A 255 15.09 -11.89 11.11
N PHE A 256 15.00 -13.19 10.87
CA PHE A 256 14.44 -13.75 9.63
C PHE A 256 12.93 -13.50 9.46
N GLU A 257 12.13 -13.49 10.53
CA GLU A 257 10.67 -13.37 10.42
C GLU A 257 10.26 -11.95 9.99
N ALA A 258 10.91 -10.92 10.54
CA ALA A 258 10.68 -9.53 10.14
C ALA A 258 11.09 -9.31 8.68
N SER A 259 12.27 -9.81 8.28
CA SER A 259 12.76 -9.76 6.89
C SER A 259 11.82 -10.49 5.93
N LYS A 260 11.33 -11.68 6.31
CA LYS A 260 10.38 -12.47 5.52
C LYS A 260 9.10 -11.70 5.25
N LYS A 261 8.45 -11.18 6.29
CA LYS A 261 7.19 -10.43 6.16
C LYS A 261 7.39 -9.24 5.22
N PHE A 262 8.48 -8.50 5.41
CA PHE A 262 8.79 -7.32 4.61
C PHE A 262 9.03 -7.65 3.13
N LEU A 263 9.81 -8.70 2.84
CA LEU A 263 10.11 -9.10 1.45
C LEU A 263 8.91 -9.74 0.74
N ILE A 264 8.00 -10.39 1.46
CA ILE A 264 6.75 -10.92 0.87
C ILE A 264 5.81 -9.78 0.48
N GLU A 265 5.70 -8.74 1.32
CA GLU A 265 4.93 -7.54 1.00
C GLU A 265 5.55 -6.76 -0.17
N ARG A 266 6.89 -6.81 -0.31
CA ARG A 266 7.64 -6.03 -1.32
C ARG A 266 8.63 -6.92 -2.11
N PRO A 267 8.15 -7.87 -2.94
CA PRO A 267 9.04 -8.85 -3.58
C PRO A 267 10.01 -8.25 -4.59
N TYR A 268 9.70 -7.07 -5.15
CA TYR A 268 10.59 -6.34 -6.06
C TYR A 268 11.89 -5.84 -5.40
N LEU A 269 11.97 -5.88 -4.07
CA LEU A 269 13.20 -5.60 -3.33
C LEU A 269 14.21 -6.75 -3.38
N CYS A 270 13.78 -7.96 -3.75
CA CYS A 270 14.66 -9.12 -3.91
C CYS A 270 15.42 -9.07 -5.24
N SER A 271 16.32 -8.09 -5.38
CA SER A 271 17.10 -7.85 -6.60
C SER A 271 18.59 -7.64 -6.30
N GLU A 272 19.44 -7.81 -7.31
CA GLU A 272 20.88 -7.52 -7.18
C GLU A 272 21.13 -6.02 -6.89
N PHE A 273 20.27 -5.13 -7.38
CA PHE A 273 20.34 -3.70 -7.09
C PHE A 273 20.10 -3.40 -5.61
N ALA A 274 19.19 -4.12 -4.94
CA ALA A 274 18.97 -3.96 -3.51
C ALA A 274 20.21 -4.36 -2.70
N ALA A 275 20.86 -5.48 -3.05
CA ALA A 275 22.10 -5.90 -2.40
C ALA A 275 23.23 -4.87 -2.58
N SER A 276 23.35 -4.28 -3.78
CA SER A 276 24.31 -3.21 -4.06
C SER A 276 24.03 -1.94 -3.24
N PHE A 277 22.76 -1.52 -3.16
CA PHE A 277 22.35 -0.37 -2.34
C PHE A 277 22.67 -0.58 -0.86
N LEU A 278 22.27 -1.72 -0.28
CA LEU A 278 22.51 -2.03 1.12
C LEU A 278 24.01 -2.11 1.43
N THR A 279 24.83 -2.57 0.49
CA THR A 279 26.29 -2.60 0.64
C THR A 279 26.89 -1.19 0.71
N ILE A 280 26.43 -0.27 -0.14
CA ILE A 280 26.88 1.13 -0.13
C ILE A 280 26.43 1.82 1.16
N GLU A 281 25.18 1.62 1.56
CA GLU A 281 24.65 2.26 2.76
C GLU A 281 25.29 1.71 4.04
N CYS A 282 25.57 0.41 4.08
CA CYS A 282 26.36 -0.20 5.15
C CYS A 282 27.76 0.42 5.26
N LEU A 283 28.41 0.75 4.13
CA LEU A 283 29.70 1.45 4.12
C LEU A 283 29.56 2.90 4.60
N ASN A 284 28.51 3.62 4.20
CA ASN A 284 28.25 4.99 4.65
C ASN A 284 28.08 5.03 6.18
N LEU A 285 27.26 4.15 6.75
CA LEU A 285 27.07 4.03 8.20
C LEU A 285 28.37 3.69 8.94
N ALA A 286 29.20 2.80 8.37
CA ALA A 286 30.50 2.48 8.94
C ALA A 286 31.46 3.68 8.93
N ILE A 287 31.43 4.53 7.88
CA ILE A 287 32.22 5.76 7.81
C ILE A 287 31.77 6.76 8.88
N GLU A 288 30.46 6.86 9.12
CA GLU A 288 29.83 7.68 10.18
C GLU A 288 30.03 7.14 11.61
N ASP A 289 30.81 6.07 11.78
CA ASP A 289 31.04 5.38 13.07
C ASP A 289 29.77 4.80 13.73
N LYS A 290 28.72 4.54 12.94
CA LYS A 290 27.50 3.84 13.37
C LYS A 290 27.62 2.33 13.17
N GLY A 291 28.53 1.72 13.91
CA GLY A 291 28.89 0.29 13.74
C GLY A 291 27.74 -0.69 13.97
N GLU A 292 26.83 -0.42 14.90
CA GLU A 292 25.69 -1.28 15.21
C GLU A 292 24.66 -1.29 14.06
N GLU A 293 24.28 -0.10 13.56
CA GLU A 293 23.37 0.04 12.42
C GLU A 293 23.95 -0.57 11.14
N ALA A 294 25.25 -0.35 10.89
CA ALA A 294 25.97 -1.02 9.80
C ALA A 294 25.94 -2.55 9.97
N GLY A 295 26.03 -3.03 11.22
CA GLY A 295 25.92 -4.44 11.55
C GLY A 295 24.55 -5.05 11.19
N ASN A 296 23.46 -4.36 11.48
CA ASN A 296 22.12 -4.84 11.14
C ASN A 296 21.90 -4.82 9.62
N MET A 297 22.33 -3.75 8.96
CA MET A 297 22.21 -3.62 7.50
C MET A 297 23.04 -4.65 6.74
N ALA A 298 24.21 -4.99 7.26
CA ALA A 298 25.05 -6.06 6.75
C ALA A 298 24.33 -7.42 6.76
N GLU A 299 23.66 -7.77 7.86
CA GLU A 299 22.89 -9.00 7.95
C GLU A 299 21.76 -9.04 6.90
N GLN A 300 21.01 -7.94 6.77
CA GLN A 300 19.94 -7.80 5.79
C GLN A 300 20.44 -7.90 4.33
N CYS A 301 21.63 -7.36 4.06
CA CYS A 301 22.29 -7.49 2.77
C CYS A 301 22.63 -8.95 2.45
N ILE A 302 23.21 -9.69 3.40
CA ILE A 302 23.55 -11.11 3.22
C ILE A 302 22.30 -11.97 3.04
N ILE A 303 21.19 -11.67 3.75
CA ILE A 303 19.91 -12.34 3.54
C ILE A 303 19.45 -12.23 2.07
N ILE A 304 19.50 -11.04 1.47
CA ILE A 304 19.15 -10.85 0.06
C ILE A 304 20.13 -11.61 -0.86
N GLN A 305 21.44 -11.58 -0.57
CA GLN A 305 22.44 -12.29 -1.37
C GLN A 305 22.21 -13.80 -1.37
N TYR A 306 21.95 -14.39 -0.20
CA TYR A 306 21.61 -15.81 -0.05
C TYR A 306 20.31 -16.19 -0.77
N LEU A 307 19.28 -15.33 -0.67
CA LEU A 307 18.03 -15.51 -1.40
C LEU A 307 18.27 -15.52 -2.92
N LEU A 308 19.07 -14.57 -3.43
CA LEU A 308 19.43 -14.48 -4.84
C LEU A 308 20.25 -15.67 -5.31
N GLU A 309 21.16 -16.18 -4.49
CA GLU A 309 21.94 -17.38 -4.78
C GLU A 309 21.05 -18.63 -4.82
N MET A 310 20.16 -18.81 -3.85
CA MET A 310 19.19 -19.89 -3.87
C MET A 310 18.29 -19.82 -5.09
N ALA A 311 17.77 -18.64 -5.43
CA ALA A 311 16.94 -18.43 -6.62
C ALA A 311 17.68 -18.81 -7.92
N ARG A 312 18.96 -18.44 -8.04
CA ARG A 312 19.84 -18.85 -9.14
C ARG A 312 20.02 -20.37 -9.20
N SER A 313 20.18 -21.04 -8.06
CA SER A 313 20.38 -22.50 -8.01
C SER A 313 19.16 -23.30 -8.50
N ILE A 314 17.95 -22.78 -8.29
CA ILE A 314 16.68 -23.42 -8.71
C ILE A 314 16.13 -22.84 -10.01
N ASN A 315 16.90 -21.99 -10.71
CA ASN A 315 16.50 -21.29 -11.93
C ASN A 315 15.16 -20.53 -11.80
N ALA A 316 14.88 -19.95 -10.64
CA ALA A 316 13.68 -19.18 -10.38
C ALA A 316 14.01 -17.68 -10.20
N LEU A 317 12.97 -16.84 -10.32
CA LEU A 317 13.08 -15.43 -10.00
C LEU A 317 13.02 -15.24 -8.48
N ALA A 318 13.99 -14.51 -7.91
CA ALA A 318 14.02 -14.20 -6.47
C ALA A 318 12.82 -13.36 -6.02
N THR A 319 12.19 -12.62 -6.94
CA THR A 319 10.98 -11.83 -6.70
C THR A 319 9.70 -12.68 -6.61
N ASN A 320 9.77 -14.00 -6.87
CA ASN A 320 8.63 -14.88 -6.71
C ASN A 320 8.40 -15.17 -5.23
N THR A 321 7.21 -14.84 -4.72
CA THR A 321 6.84 -15.03 -3.31
C THR A 321 6.97 -16.47 -2.83
N ASN A 322 6.77 -17.47 -3.70
CA ASN A 322 7.00 -18.87 -3.36
C ASN A 322 8.48 -19.18 -3.12
N VAL A 323 9.38 -18.55 -3.88
CA VAL A 323 10.83 -18.68 -3.70
C VAL A 323 11.26 -18.03 -2.39
N ILE A 324 10.75 -16.83 -2.09
CA ILE A 324 10.98 -16.13 -0.82
C ILE A 324 10.52 -17.00 0.37
N ASN A 325 9.29 -17.52 0.31
CA ASN A 325 8.78 -18.41 1.35
C ASN A 325 9.62 -19.69 1.51
N THR A 326 10.05 -20.27 0.39
CA THR A 326 10.90 -21.47 0.40
C THR A 326 12.26 -21.18 1.02
N PHE A 327 12.85 -20.01 0.73
CA PHE A 327 14.11 -19.57 1.33
C PHE A 327 13.98 -19.47 2.85
N PHE A 328 13.01 -18.71 3.33
CA PHE A 328 12.83 -18.51 4.77
C PHE A 328 12.40 -19.79 5.50
N LYS A 329 11.69 -20.70 4.83
CA LYS A 329 11.41 -22.04 5.36
C LYS A 329 12.68 -22.89 5.48
N LYS A 330 13.58 -22.85 4.48
CA LYS A 330 14.85 -23.59 4.51
C LYS A 330 15.80 -23.04 5.56
N ILE A 331 15.97 -21.71 5.63
CA ILE A 331 16.87 -21.09 6.60
C ILE A 331 16.36 -21.29 8.03
N GLY A 332 15.03 -21.26 8.25
CA GLY A 332 14.44 -21.53 9.57
C GLY A 332 14.56 -22.99 10.03
N LEU A 333 14.76 -23.93 9.10
CA LEU A 333 14.98 -25.36 9.38
C LEU A 333 16.45 -25.76 9.22
N ALA A 334 17.35 -24.80 9.04
CA ALA A 334 18.74 -25.10 8.71
C ALA A 334 19.49 -25.68 9.91
N ASP A 335 20.39 -26.64 9.62
CA ASP A 335 21.26 -27.22 10.64
C ASP A 335 22.18 -26.16 11.27
N PRO A 336 22.60 -26.33 12.54
CA PRO A 336 23.49 -25.38 13.21
C PRO A 336 24.79 -25.09 12.45
N SER A 337 25.29 -26.07 11.68
CA SER A 337 26.48 -25.87 10.83
C SER A 337 26.22 -24.89 9.68
N TYR A 338 25.02 -24.90 9.09
CA TYR A 338 24.65 -23.97 8.02
C TYR A 338 24.45 -22.56 8.58
N MET A 339 23.77 -22.43 9.73
CA MET A 339 23.62 -21.14 10.41
C MET A 339 24.97 -20.56 10.83
N LYS A 340 25.93 -21.40 11.26
CA LYS A 340 27.28 -20.94 11.54
C LYS A 340 27.95 -20.34 10.29
N MET A 341 27.86 -21.00 9.13
CA MET A 341 28.40 -20.46 7.87
C MET A 341 27.76 -19.11 7.52
N PHE A 342 26.44 -18.99 7.66
CA PHE A 342 25.73 -17.73 7.47
C PHE A 342 26.26 -16.62 8.40
N HIS A 343 26.39 -16.90 9.70
CA HIS A 343 26.91 -15.92 10.65
C HIS A 343 28.39 -15.56 10.41
N ASP A 344 29.22 -16.53 10.03
CA ASP A 344 30.62 -16.32 9.68
C ASP A 344 30.74 -15.42 8.42
N GLU A 345 29.85 -15.59 7.44
CA GLU A 345 29.79 -14.72 6.26
C GLU A 345 29.33 -13.31 6.59
N VAL A 346 28.30 -13.17 7.44
CA VAL A 346 27.86 -11.86 7.95
C VAL A 346 29.01 -11.17 8.68
N ALA A 347 29.73 -11.88 9.54
CA ALA A 347 30.88 -11.34 10.27
C ALA A 347 32.02 -10.94 9.33
N ALA A 348 32.36 -11.79 8.35
CA ALA A 348 33.38 -11.50 7.36
C ALA A 348 33.01 -10.30 6.48
N PHE A 349 31.73 -10.16 6.11
CA PHE A 349 31.25 -8.99 5.38
C PHE A 349 31.35 -7.71 6.21
N LYS A 350 30.92 -7.75 7.49
CA LYS A 350 31.09 -6.62 8.42
C LYS A 350 32.56 -6.20 8.54
N ASP A 351 33.48 -7.14 8.74
CA ASP A 351 34.92 -6.85 8.84
C ASP A 351 35.47 -6.18 7.57
N ARG A 352 35.08 -6.65 6.38
CA ARG A 352 35.46 -6.01 5.10
C ARG A 352 34.94 -4.58 4.99
N ILE A 353 33.68 -4.34 5.38
CA ILE A 353 33.08 -3.00 5.34
C ILE A 353 33.78 -2.07 6.32
N MET A 354 34.05 -2.52 7.55
CA MET A 354 34.74 -1.71 8.57
C MET A 354 36.16 -1.35 8.15
N LYS A 355 36.93 -2.31 7.62
CA LYS A 355 38.28 -2.04 7.07
C LYS A 355 38.23 -1.02 5.93
N ARG A 356 37.26 -1.16 5.03
CA ARG A 356 37.07 -0.22 3.92
C ARG A 356 36.64 1.18 4.40
N ALA A 357 35.85 1.27 5.45
CA ALA A 357 35.46 2.54 6.05
C ALA A 357 36.68 3.26 6.66
N VAL A 358 37.54 2.54 7.38
CA VAL A 358 38.80 3.08 7.94
C VAL A 358 39.70 3.59 6.82
N GLN A 359 39.91 2.78 5.77
CA GLN A 359 40.72 3.18 4.62
C GLN A 359 40.15 4.46 3.97
N LYS A 360 38.84 4.52 3.74
CA LYS A 360 38.20 5.67 3.09
C LYS A 360 38.25 6.94 3.95
N ARG A 361 38.20 6.81 5.29
CA ARG A 361 38.47 7.93 6.21
C ARG A 361 39.91 8.41 6.12
N GLN A 362 40.88 7.49 6.10
CA GLN A 362 42.31 7.83 5.96
C GLN A 362 42.57 8.55 4.63
N GLU A 363 42.00 8.05 3.52
CA GLU A 363 42.09 8.69 2.21
C GLU A 363 41.49 10.10 2.23
N TYR A 364 40.35 10.31 2.91
CA TYR A 364 39.75 11.63 3.06
C TYR A 364 40.65 12.60 3.85
N TYR A 365 41.23 12.15 4.97
CA TYR A 365 42.16 12.96 5.76
C TYR A 365 43.44 13.29 4.97
N ALA A 366 44.03 12.31 4.28
CA ALA A 366 45.20 12.54 3.44
C ALA A 366 44.93 13.53 2.28
N GLN A 367 43.77 13.41 1.62
CA GLN A 367 43.36 14.37 0.58
C GLN A 367 43.17 15.78 1.14
N ARG A 368 42.67 15.90 2.37
CA ARG A 368 42.49 17.19 3.04
C ARG A 368 43.84 17.80 3.43
N GLU A 369 44.74 17.00 3.99
CA GLU A 369 46.11 17.43 4.32
C GLU A 369 46.88 17.89 3.07
N GLU A 370 46.71 17.19 1.94
CA GLU A 370 47.32 17.58 0.67
C GLU A 370 46.71 18.88 0.11
N LYS A 371 45.40 19.09 0.25
CA LYS A 371 44.77 20.38 -0.11
C LYS A 371 45.27 21.51 0.79
N ASP A 372 45.31 21.31 2.10
CA ASP A 372 45.84 22.28 3.04
C ASP A 372 47.32 22.57 2.74
N ARG A 373 48.11 21.54 2.35
CA ARG A 373 49.50 21.68 1.88
C ARG A 373 49.60 22.52 0.62
N GLN A 374 48.76 22.27 -0.38
CA GLN A 374 48.72 23.07 -1.60
C GLN A 374 48.29 24.51 -1.34
N GLU A 375 47.37 24.76 -0.40
CA GLU A 375 47.01 26.11 0.03
C GLU A 375 48.17 26.82 0.75
N ARG A 376 48.90 26.13 1.64
CA ARG A 376 50.12 26.67 2.26
C ARG A 376 51.18 27.04 1.22
N ILE A 377 51.39 26.18 0.23
CA ILE A 377 52.31 26.42 -0.89
C ILE A 377 51.87 27.61 -1.74
N LYS A 378 50.57 27.72 -2.07
CA LYS A 378 50.03 28.86 -2.85
C LYS A 378 50.15 30.19 -2.13
N ASN A 379 50.02 30.19 -0.81
CA ASN A 379 50.13 31.40 0.02
C ASN A 379 51.59 31.76 0.34
N SER A 380 52.55 30.95 -0.11
CA SER A 380 53.97 31.12 0.13
C SER A 380 54.63 31.96 -0.99
N PRO A 381 55.44 32.97 -0.68
CA PRO A 381 56.04 33.89 -1.66
C PRO A 381 56.83 33.23 -2.79
N GLY A 382 57.50 32.10 -2.50
CA GLY A 382 58.36 31.35 -3.42
C GLY A 382 57.85 29.94 -3.73
N GLY A 383 56.59 29.61 -3.38
CA GLY A 383 55.97 28.33 -3.74
C GLY A 383 56.56 27.10 -3.02
N VAL A 384 57.19 27.30 -1.86
CA VAL A 384 57.71 26.22 -0.99
C VAL A 384 56.87 26.16 0.28
N ASP A 385 56.51 24.95 0.75
CA ASP A 385 55.71 24.79 1.97
C ASP A 385 56.52 25.26 3.20
N PRO A 386 56.04 26.26 3.97
CA PRO A 386 56.71 26.72 5.19
C PRO A 386 56.94 25.63 6.22
N GLN A 387 56.03 24.65 6.31
CA GLN A 387 56.17 23.55 7.27
C GLN A 387 57.34 22.62 6.90
N GLU A 388 57.49 22.29 5.62
CA GLU A 388 58.59 21.43 5.13
C GLU A 388 59.94 22.12 5.24
N VAL A 389 60.00 23.43 5.00
CA VAL A 389 61.24 24.19 5.20
C VAL A 389 61.64 24.17 6.65
N TYR A 390 60.72 24.47 7.57
CA TYR A 390 60.97 24.49 9.01
C TYR A 390 61.42 23.11 9.53
N ASP A 391 60.76 22.03 9.10
CA ASP A 391 61.13 20.66 9.51
C ASP A 391 62.50 20.22 8.95
N ALA A 392 62.92 20.79 7.83
CA ALA A 392 64.24 20.57 7.21
C ALA A 392 65.34 21.51 7.72
N LEU A 393 65.05 22.46 8.62
CA LEU A 393 66.07 23.36 9.18
C LEU A 393 67.03 22.64 10.12
N PRO A 394 68.33 22.97 10.09
CA PRO A 394 69.28 22.54 11.12
C PRO A 394 68.79 22.92 12.53
N THR A 395 69.08 22.09 13.53
CA THR A 395 68.59 22.27 14.90
C THR A 395 68.95 23.65 15.47
N GLU A 396 70.18 24.11 15.26
CA GLU A 396 70.64 25.42 15.72
C GLU A 396 69.84 26.58 15.10
N MET A 397 69.50 26.48 13.83
CA MET A 397 68.70 27.48 13.12
C MET A 397 67.22 27.42 13.53
N ARG A 398 66.69 26.20 13.74
CA ARG A 398 65.34 25.97 14.23
C ARG A 398 65.13 26.54 15.64
N ASP A 399 66.10 26.35 16.53
CA ASP A 399 66.10 26.92 17.89
C ASP A 399 66.15 28.46 17.85
N ALA A 400 66.86 29.05 16.89
CA ALA A 400 66.86 30.50 16.66
C ALA A 400 65.47 31.01 16.19
N PHE A 401 64.77 30.28 15.33
CA PHE A 401 63.39 30.61 14.93
C PHE A 401 62.37 30.38 16.06
N ASP A 402 62.56 29.37 16.91
CA ASP A 402 61.69 29.07 18.05
C ASP A 402 61.83 30.10 19.18
N SER A 403 63.06 30.54 19.43
CA SER A 403 63.35 31.60 20.40
C SER A 403 62.96 33.00 19.92
N ARG A 404 62.67 33.18 18.61
CA ARG A 404 62.33 34.47 17.98
C ARG A 404 63.39 35.56 18.23
N GLU A 405 64.63 35.16 18.46
CA GLU A 405 65.74 36.06 18.76
C GLU A 405 66.66 36.17 17.54
N ILE A 406 66.70 37.36 16.94
CA ILE A 406 67.52 37.65 15.75
C ILE A 406 69.02 37.52 16.07
N SER A 407 69.40 37.83 17.31
CA SER A 407 70.78 37.70 17.78
C SER A 407 71.28 36.25 17.73
N LYS A 408 70.43 35.28 18.04
CA LYS A 408 70.77 33.85 17.92
C LYS A 408 70.89 33.42 16.46
N LEU A 409 70.07 33.97 15.57
CA LEU A 409 70.18 33.70 14.13
C LEU A 409 71.48 34.29 13.55
N GLN A 410 71.93 35.44 14.04
CA GLN A 410 73.22 36.05 13.69
C GLN A 410 74.41 35.25 14.25
N GLU A 411 74.27 34.67 15.43
CA GLU A 411 75.28 33.79 16.01
C GLU A 411 75.44 32.51 15.16
N VAL A 412 74.32 31.89 14.77
CA VAL A 412 74.28 30.74 13.85
C VAL A 412 74.88 31.09 12.48
N ALA A 413 74.69 32.32 11.99
CA ALA A 413 75.29 32.79 10.73
C ALA A 413 76.82 32.90 10.78
N ASN A 414 77.39 33.10 11.97
CA ASN A 414 78.84 33.21 12.17
C ASN A 414 79.51 31.86 12.50
N THR A 415 78.75 30.92 13.07
CA THR A 415 79.26 29.60 13.45
C THR A 415 79.11 28.56 12.34
N MET A 416 78.05 28.64 11.54
CA MET A 416 77.74 27.70 10.47
C MET A 416 78.48 28.05 9.17
N ASP A 417 78.70 27.04 8.32
CA ASP A 417 79.22 27.26 6.98
C ASP A 417 78.30 28.18 6.16
N ARG A 418 78.92 29.13 5.46
CA ARG A 418 78.23 30.26 4.82
C ARG A 418 77.31 29.79 3.69
N GLU A 419 77.69 28.75 2.96
CA GLU A 419 76.89 28.21 1.85
C GLU A 419 75.64 27.48 2.37
N VAL A 420 75.81 26.68 3.43
CA VAL A 420 74.72 25.96 4.11
C VAL A 420 73.72 26.93 4.75
N PHE A 421 74.21 27.95 5.46
CA PHE A 421 73.36 28.96 6.08
C PHE A 421 72.57 29.75 5.03
N SER A 422 73.21 30.17 3.94
CA SER A 422 72.55 30.91 2.85
C SER A 422 71.48 30.06 2.15
N TYR A 423 71.74 28.76 1.94
CA TYR A 423 70.78 27.83 1.37
C TYR A 423 69.50 27.70 2.21
N HIS A 424 69.63 27.53 3.52
CA HIS A 424 68.47 27.42 4.41
C HIS A 424 67.76 28.77 4.63
N LEU A 425 68.50 29.88 4.72
CA LEU A 425 67.92 31.22 4.86
C LEU A 425 67.11 31.63 3.63
N GLN A 426 67.60 31.35 2.41
CA GLN A 426 66.87 31.62 1.18
C GLN A 426 65.55 30.83 1.14
N ARG A 427 65.56 29.56 1.55
CA ARG A 427 64.34 28.75 1.67
C ARG A 427 63.38 29.28 2.73
N CYS A 428 63.87 29.90 3.80
CA CYS A 428 63.02 30.57 4.80
C CYS A 428 62.33 31.82 4.22
N ILE A 429 63.02 32.55 3.34
CA ILE A 429 62.45 33.70 2.63
C ILE A 429 61.42 33.24 1.60
N ASP A 430 61.78 32.26 0.78
CA ASP A 430 60.92 31.69 -0.27
C ASP A 430 59.68 31.00 0.31
N SER A 431 59.77 30.48 1.55
CA SER A 431 58.61 29.94 2.26
C SER A 431 57.79 30.98 3.04
N GLY A 432 58.24 32.24 3.10
CA GLY A 432 57.61 33.28 3.91
C GLY A 432 57.79 33.12 5.42
N LEU A 433 58.65 32.19 5.86
CA LEU A 433 59.04 32.01 7.26
C LEU A 433 59.88 33.20 7.79
N TRP A 434 60.56 33.90 6.88
CA TRP A 434 61.33 35.12 7.14
C TRP A 434 61.00 36.20 6.11
N ILE A 435 60.67 37.41 6.56
CA ILE A 435 60.40 38.56 5.68
C ILE A 435 61.60 39.53 5.79
N PRO A 436 62.40 39.71 4.73
CA PRO A 436 63.42 40.76 4.70
C PRO A 436 62.76 42.15 4.80
N ASP A 437 63.35 43.07 5.55
CA ASP A 437 62.71 44.32 5.98
C ASP A 437 62.07 45.17 4.87
N VAL A 438 60.80 45.53 5.09
CA VAL A 438 59.86 46.17 4.14
C VAL A 438 60.04 47.69 4.01
N LYS A 439 61.23 48.24 4.24
CA LYS A 439 61.46 49.68 3.99
C LYS A 439 61.69 50.03 2.51
N ALA A 440 61.57 49.08 1.58
CA ALA A 440 61.79 49.30 0.15
C ALA A 440 60.63 48.87 -0.77
N ALA A 441 59.46 48.47 -0.25
CA ALA A 441 58.37 47.90 -1.08
C ALA A 441 57.00 48.60 -0.94
N GLN A 442 56.95 49.84 -0.44
CA GLN A 442 55.73 50.66 -0.42
C GLN A 442 55.74 51.86 -1.37
N GLU A 443 56.81 52.08 -2.13
CA GLU A 443 56.89 53.14 -3.15
C GLU A 443 57.40 52.56 -4.48
N SER A 444 56.49 51.96 -5.25
CA SER A 444 56.73 51.69 -6.67
C SER A 444 55.42 51.69 -7.47
N GLU A 445 54.64 52.76 -7.33
CA GLU A 445 54.21 53.48 -8.52
C GLU A 445 55.18 54.66 -8.69
N THR A 446 55.76 54.78 -9.88
CA THR A 446 56.57 55.89 -10.43
C THR A 446 58.06 56.02 -10.07
N GLU A 447 58.87 55.71 -11.09
CA GLU A 447 60.06 56.42 -11.61
C GLU A 447 61.41 56.45 -10.84
N ALA A 448 62.35 55.70 -11.43
CA ALA A 448 63.69 56.08 -11.90
C ALA A 448 64.71 56.86 -11.02
N GLU A 449 65.90 56.24 -10.95
CA GLU A 449 67.27 56.79 -10.79
C GLU A 449 67.87 57.07 -9.39
N SER A 450 68.99 56.34 -9.17
CA SER A 450 70.28 56.75 -8.60
C SER A 450 70.64 56.43 -7.12
N GLU A 451 71.70 55.62 -7.04
CA GLU A 451 72.84 55.60 -6.11
C GLU A 451 72.69 55.31 -4.59
N ALA A 452 73.19 54.12 -4.25
CA ALA A 452 74.03 53.72 -3.10
C ALA A 452 73.96 54.50 -1.77
N ARG A 453 73.56 53.79 -0.69
CA ARG A 453 74.38 53.58 0.53
C ARG A 453 73.74 52.61 1.53
N LEU A 454 74.60 51.80 2.17
CA LEU A 454 74.34 50.90 3.30
C LEU A 454 73.69 51.64 4.48
N GLN A 455 72.70 51.00 5.15
CA GLN A 455 72.72 50.75 6.61
C GLN A 455 71.49 49.96 7.13
N VAL A 456 71.81 48.93 7.93
CA VAL A 456 71.10 48.28 9.06
C VAL A 456 69.57 48.12 9.00
N ALA A 457 69.11 46.88 8.96
CA ALA A 457 67.69 46.51 9.00
C ALA A 457 67.38 45.62 10.23
N SER A 458 66.22 45.84 10.87
CA SER A 458 65.68 45.14 12.06
C SER A 458 64.38 44.40 11.69
N PRO A 459 64.31 43.06 11.77
CA PRO A 459 63.21 42.30 11.20
C PRO A 459 61.98 42.19 12.12
N MET A 460 60.80 42.24 11.48
CA MET A 460 59.53 41.77 12.03
C MET A 460 59.35 40.27 11.75
N PHE A 461 59.10 39.48 12.80
CA PHE A 461 58.62 38.11 12.65
C PHE A 461 57.13 38.10 12.33
N ALA A 462 56.70 37.30 11.35
CA ALA A 462 55.28 37.10 11.07
C ALA A 462 54.56 36.49 12.29
N GLU A 463 53.45 37.12 12.71
CA GLU A 463 52.63 36.64 13.83
C GLU A 463 52.02 35.26 13.52
N ARG A 464 52.36 34.25 14.35
CA ARG A 464 51.56 33.03 14.48
C ARG A 464 50.15 33.42 14.96
N LYS A 465 49.15 33.43 14.07
CA LYS A 465 47.77 33.15 14.48
C LYS A 465 47.68 31.69 14.89
N VAL A 466 47.90 31.46 16.18
CA VAL A 466 47.57 30.21 16.85
C VAL A 466 46.04 30.10 16.81
N LEU A 467 45.51 29.31 15.86
CA LEU A 467 44.18 28.75 16.03
C LEU A 467 44.29 27.73 17.17
N ARG A 468 44.10 28.18 18.41
CA ARG A 468 43.90 27.29 19.54
C ARG A 468 42.65 26.47 19.21
N ARG A 469 42.84 25.22 18.80
CA ARG A 469 41.85 24.16 19.06
C ARG A 469 41.74 24.08 20.58
N THR A 470 40.74 24.76 21.14
CA THR A 470 40.15 24.32 22.40
C THR A 470 39.60 22.93 22.15
N VAL A 471 40.31 21.94 22.68
CA VAL A 471 39.76 20.61 22.90
C VAL A 471 38.72 20.81 24.02
N HIS A 472 37.47 21.09 23.65
CA HIS A 472 36.36 20.88 24.57
C HIS A 472 35.99 19.40 24.48
N ASN A 473 36.51 18.68 25.45
CA ASN A 473 36.08 17.35 25.83
C ASN A 473 34.66 17.49 26.38
N SER A 474 33.64 17.08 25.61
CA SER A 474 32.28 16.93 26.12
C SER A 474 31.72 15.56 25.73
N TYR A 475 32.27 14.53 26.36
CA TYR A 475 31.48 13.36 26.74
C TYR A 475 31.18 13.55 28.22
N PHE A 476 29.89 13.66 28.59
CA PHE A 476 29.20 12.66 29.42
C PHE A 476 27.82 13.12 29.92
N VAL A 477 26.94 12.11 30.00
CA VAL A 477 25.72 11.99 30.82
C VAL A 477 24.47 12.78 30.38
N PHE A 478 23.64 12.08 29.60
CA PHE A 478 22.22 11.95 29.92
C PHE A 478 22.11 11.13 31.21
N GLU A 479 21.48 11.65 32.27
CA GLU A 479 20.87 10.81 33.30
C GLU A 479 19.61 11.47 33.91
N PRO A 480 18.71 10.64 34.47
CA PRO A 480 17.28 10.86 34.44
C PRO A 480 16.73 11.28 35.81
N LEU A 481 15.56 11.91 35.80
CA LEU A 481 14.67 11.95 36.97
C LEU A 481 13.23 11.63 36.56
N SER A 482 12.94 10.33 36.61
CA SER A 482 11.95 9.74 37.52
C SER A 482 10.70 10.57 37.93
N SER A 483 9.55 9.94 37.72
CA SER A 483 8.32 10.00 38.54
C SER A 483 7.28 11.09 38.27
N ARG A 484 6.27 10.75 37.45
CA ARG A 484 4.83 10.78 37.84
C ARG A 484 3.94 10.20 36.74
N ASN A 485 3.07 9.26 37.15
CA ASN A 485 1.99 8.56 36.42
C ASN A 485 2.22 7.07 36.09
N ARG A 486 2.80 6.34 37.06
CA ARG A 486 2.22 5.03 37.47
C ARG A 486 0.99 5.33 38.33
N ASN A 487 -0.22 5.09 37.82
CA ASN A 487 -1.48 4.81 38.57
C ASN A 487 -2.75 4.83 37.68
N ARG A 488 -2.71 4.22 36.49
CA ARG A 488 -3.93 3.84 35.74
C ARG A 488 -3.84 2.54 34.95
N LYS A 489 -2.67 1.89 34.91
CA LYS A 489 -2.43 0.64 34.17
C LYS A 489 -2.42 -0.64 35.04
N ILE A 490 -2.67 -0.51 36.35
CA ILE A 490 -2.54 -1.64 37.29
C ILE A 490 -3.92 -2.26 37.63
N GLU A 491 -5.04 -1.66 37.21
CA GLU A 491 -6.39 -2.24 37.42
C GLU A 491 -6.95 -2.97 36.18
N GLU A 492 -6.40 -2.75 34.97
CA GLU A 492 -6.83 -3.45 33.74
C GLU A 492 -6.15 -4.83 33.58
N GLU A 493 -4.92 -4.97 34.07
CA GLU A 493 -4.11 -6.19 33.89
C GLU A 493 -4.50 -7.32 34.88
N GLU A 494 -5.11 -7.00 36.03
CA GLU A 494 -5.68 -8.00 36.95
C GLU A 494 -7.04 -8.54 36.46
N CYS A 495 -7.85 -7.73 35.77
CA CYS A 495 -9.13 -8.18 35.21
C CYS A 495 -8.96 -9.11 33.98
N GLU A 496 -7.98 -8.82 33.11
CA GLU A 496 -7.69 -9.68 31.95
C GLU A 496 -7.10 -11.04 32.34
N ASN A 497 -6.33 -11.09 33.43
CA ASN A 497 -5.74 -12.35 33.91
C ASN A 497 -6.78 -13.26 34.61
N ILE A 498 -7.81 -12.68 35.25
CA ILE A 498 -8.95 -13.44 35.79
C ILE A 498 -9.82 -14.01 34.66
N LEU A 499 -10.02 -13.26 33.57
CA LEU A 499 -10.74 -13.72 32.39
C LEU A 499 -10.00 -14.84 31.63
N ARG A 500 -8.67 -14.79 31.56
CA ARG A 500 -7.85 -15.88 30.99
C ARG A 500 -7.89 -17.16 31.83
N ASP A 501 -7.91 -17.06 33.16
CA ASP A 501 -7.96 -18.23 34.05
C ASP A 501 -9.36 -18.89 34.08
N MET A 502 -10.43 -18.11 33.83
CA MET A 502 -11.80 -18.64 33.63
C MET A 502 -11.96 -19.37 32.29
N MET A 503 -11.34 -18.86 31.21
CA MET A 503 -11.38 -19.50 29.89
C MET A 503 -10.54 -20.79 29.80
N ALA A 504 -9.61 -21.02 30.73
CA ALA A 504 -8.75 -22.20 30.74
C ALA A 504 -9.40 -23.49 31.30
N LYS A 505 -10.67 -23.48 31.72
CA LYS A 505 -11.30 -24.63 32.44
C LYS A 505 -12.53 -25.27 31.78
N VAL A 506 -12.86 -24.99 30.52
CA VAL A 506 -13.97 -25.66 29.83
C VAL A 506 -13.55 -26.12 28.44
N HIS A 507 -13.42 -27.45 28.26
CA HIS A 507 -13.20 -28.09 26.97
C HIS A 507 -14.53 -28.53 26.37
N PHE A 508 -15.01 -27.85 25.33
CA PHE A 508 -15.83 -28.38 24.22
C PHE A 508 -15.82 -27.36 23.05
N GLY A 509 -15.85 -27.85 21.80
CA GLY A 509 -15.44 -27.11 20.58
C GLY A 509 -16.21 -25.81 20.28
N GLU A 510 -15.44 -24.75 19.95
CA GLU A 510 -15.86 -23.35 19.91
C GLU A 510 -16.38 -22.83 18.55
N GLU A 511 -16.34 -23.58 17.45
CA GLU A 511 -16.71 -23.01 16.14
C GLU A 511 -18.22 -23.10 15.83
N GLU A 512 -18.92 -24.15 16.27
CA GLU A 512 -20.34 -24.33 15.91
C GLU A 512 -21.32 -23.62 16.86
N LEU A 513 -20.87 -23.30 18.08
CA LEU A 513 -21.69 -22.62 19.09
C LEU A 513 -21.58 -21.09 18.96
N ASN A 514 -20.41 -20.57 18.59
CA ASN A 514 -20.22 -19.13 18.38
C ASN A 514 -20.99 -18.63 17.16
N ASP A 515 -21.10 -19.41 16.08
CA ASP A 515 -21.91 -18.99 14.92
C ASP A 515 -23.41 -19.05 15.19
N LYS A 516 -23.87 -20.03 15.99
CA LYS A 516 -25.29 -20.13 16.37
C LYS A 516 -25.68 -19.08 17.43
N ILE A 517 -24.79 -18.79 18.39
CA ILE A 517 -24.99 -17.70 19.37
C ILE A 517 -24.84 -16.34 18.69
N PHE A 518 -23.87 -16.12 17.81
CA PHE A 518 -23.70 -14.87 17.09
C PHE A 518 -24.89 -14.61 16.16
N ASN A 519 -25.35 -15.61 15.40
CA ASN A 519 -26.53 -15.43 14.54
C ASN A 519 -27.84 -15.30 15.34
N ALA A 520 -28.01 -16.02 16.46
CA ALA A 520 -29.17 -15.84 17.35
C ALA A 520 -29.15 -14.47 18.03
N THR A 521 -28.00 -14.03 18.54
CA THR A 521 -27.82 -12.72 19.19
C THR A 521 -27.93 -11.58 18.18
N VAL A 522 -27.46 -11.75 16.94
CA VAL A 522 -27.62 -10.79 15.83
C VAL A 522 -29.07 -10.74 15.35
N MET A 523 -29.80 -11.85 15.34
CA MET A 523 -31.23 -11.89 15.00
C MET A 523 -32.08 -11.27 16.12
N GLU A 524 -31.85 -11.62 17.39
CA GLU A 524 -32.54 -11.06 18.57
C GLU A 524 -32.24 -9.56 18.76
N SER A 525 -31.00 -9.14 18.53
CA SER A 525 -30.64 -7.72 18.53
C SER A 525 -31.23 -6.98 17.32
N ARG A 526 -31.32 -7.59 16.14
CA ARG A 526 -32.00 -6.97 14.99
C ARG A 526 -33.51 -6.84 15.19
N THR A 527 -34.17 -7.77 15.89
CA THR A 527 -35.59 -7.63 16.27
C THR A 527 -35.78 -6.60 17.37
N SER A 528 -34.94 -6.60 18.41
CA SER A 528 -34.99 -5.60 19.50
C SER A 528 -34.68 -4.18 19.01
N ILE A 529 -33.70 -4.01 18.09
CA ILE A 529 -33.38 -2.72 17.46
C ILE A 529 -34.54 -2.23 16.58
N LYS A 530 -35.27 -3.13 15.91
CA LYS A 530 -36.48 -2.78 15.16
C LYS A 530 -37.61 -2.32 16.08
N GLU A 531 -37.82 -3.01 17.20
CA GLU A 531 -38.82 -2.63 18.22
C GLU A 531 -38.48 -1.28 18.88
N GLN A 532 -37.23 -1.06 19.27
CA GLN A 532 -36.75 0.22 19.84
C GLN A 532 -36.89 1.40 18.87
N LYS A 533 -36.72 1.19 17.56
CA LYS A 533 -36.92 2.22 16.53
C LYS A 533 -38.40 2.54 16.30
N VAL A 534 -39.29 1.56 16.49
CA VAL A 534 -40.74 1.78 16.51
C VAL A 534 -41.14 2.58 17.75
N ASP A 535 -40.53 2.31 18.90
CA ASP A 535 -40.76 3.05 20.14
C ASP A 535 -40.34 4.53 20.05
N ILE A 536 -39.19 4.85 19.43
CA ILE A 536 -38.77 6.25 19.18
C ILE A 536 -39.79 7.00 18.32
N CYS A 537 -40.29 6.36 17.26
CA CYS A 537 -41.32 6.94 16.40
C CYS A 537 -42.61 7.20 17.18
N LEU A 538 -43.05 6.24 18.00
CA LEU A 538 -44.26 6.37 18.84
C LEU A 538 -44.11 7.44 19.93
N LEU A 539 -42.93 7.55 20.55
CA LEU A 539 -42.62 8.57 21.55
C LEU A 539 -42.77 9.97 20.98
N ILE A 540 -42.12 10.25 19.84
CA ILE A 540 -42.19 11.57 19.18
C ILE A 540 -43.62 11.88 18.71
N SER A 541 -44.35 10.87 18.22
CA SER A 541 -45.73 11.01 17.75
C SER A 541 -46.72 11.40 18.87
N ASN A 542 -46.46 10.97 20.10
CA ASN A 542 -47.36 11.14 21.24
C ASN A 542 -46.98 12.31 22.17
N MET A 543 -45.95 13.09 21.84
CA MET A 543 -45.50 14.21 22.67
C MET A 543 -46.53 15.34 22.76
N SER A 544 -46.77 15.80 23.99
CA SER A 544 -47.58 16.98 24.30
C SER A 544 -46.89 18.27 23.86
N ARG A 545 -47.66 19.37 23.77
CA ARG A 545 -47.16 20.67 23.32
C ARG A 545 -46.03 21.23 24.20
N ASN A 546 -46.00 20.88 25.50
CA ASN A 546 -44.93 21.27 26.42
C ASN A 546 -43.67 20.41 26.22
N GLU A 547 -43.81 19.12 25.94
CA GLU A 547 -42.69 18.22 25.64
C GLU A 547 -42.03 18.57 24.31
N TRP A 548 -42.82 18.95 23.29
CA TRP A 548 -42.29 19.49 22.04
C TRP A 548 -41.45 20.75 22.24
N LYS A 549 -41.87 21.61 23.19
CA LYS A 549 -41.14 22.81 23.54
C LYS A 549 -39.83 22.50 24.27
N GLN A 550 -39.83 21.50 25.15
CA GLN A 550 -38.62 21.01 25.83
C GLN A 550 -37.64 20.37 24.86
N LEU A 551 -38.10 19.51 23.95
CA LEU A 551 -37.25 18.90 22.92
C LEU A 551 -36.63 19.95 22.01
N TYR A 552 -37.41 20.96 21.60
CA TYR A 552 -36.88 22.11 20.87
C TYR A 552 -35.84 22.90 21.67
N ASP A 553 -36.09 23.16 22.96
CA ASP A 553 -35.16 23.89 23.80
C ASP A 553 -33.86 23.09 24.06
N VAL A 554 -33.94 21.75 24.10
CA VAL A 554 -32.76 20.85 24.18
C VAL A 554 -31.97 20.86 22.88
N LEU A 555 -32.67 20.73 21.74
CA LEU A 555 -32.08 20.85 20.41
C LEU A 555 -31.39 22.21 20.27
N ARG A 556 -32.04 23.31 20.65
CA ARG A 556 -31.51 24.68 20.56
C ARG A 556 -30.33 24.99 21.48
N ARG A 557 -30.24 24.35 22.66
CA ARG A 557 -29.18 24.62 23.65
C ARG A 557 -27.88 23.88 23.36
N ARG A 558 -27.95 22.77 22.62
CA ARG A 558 -26.78 22.06 22.09
C ARG A 558 -26.37 22.68 20.75
#